data_AF-A0A355VV01-F1
#
_entry.id   AF-A0A355VV01-F1
#
_cell.length_a   1.000
_cell.length_b   1.000
_cell.length_c   1.000
_cell.angle_alpha   90.00
_cell.angle_beta   90.00
_cell.angle_gamma   90.00
#
_symmetry.space_group_name_H-M   'P 1'
#
loop_
_entity.id
_entity.type
_entity.pdbx_description
1 polymer ?
#
loop_
_entity_poly.entity_id
_entity_poly.type
_entity_poly.pdbx_seq_one_letter_code
_entity_poly.pdbx_strand_id
1 'polypeptide(L)'
;MNHFIKKIRYGLLVIGFTLSSTLSLFASAELTQDEIDGMDFQMHGVALFSGTDPFSVGIKIATESRYSHVGILLHDASADVSDLSSWYCFESTGSAGEVLSDVLPHTRVTPWAHVSTQYPGGVASRLLSTETKLDEKAVTKFIRKNNRKAYENDIGELLNALKDGNDKPNTETVFCSELTAELMQRLGIIDSKIPSNNYLPSEFSVDKENLPFLGGYSLGDEEVVKEYRLKRITRFGLWLRHNIVEKLFSCVRRQGHPA
;
A
#
# COMPACT_ATOMS: atom_id res chain seq x y z
N MET A 1 -55.91 46.15 -2.80
CA MET A 1 -55.02 47.26 -2.43
C MET A 1 -54.18 46.83 -1.23
N ASN A 2 -52.90 47.18 -1.25
CA ASN A 2 -51.89 47.07 -0.17
C ASN A 2 -51.12 45.75 -0.01
N HIS A 3 -50.11 45.64 -0.88
CA HIS A 3 -48.69 45.40 -0.57
C HIS A 3 -48.33 45.01 0.88
N PHE A 4 -47.74 43.82 1.07
CA PHE A 4 -46.87 43.53 2.19
C PHE A 4 -45.67 42.67 1.71
N ILE A 5 -44.60 43.35 1.32
CA ILE A 5 -43.31 42.74 0.97
C ILE A 5 -42.52 42.57 2.28
N LYS A 6 -42.35 41.33 2.74
CA LYS A 6 -41.41 40.98 3.82
C LYS A 6 -39.99 40.96 3.25
N LYS A 7 -39.19 41.98 3.61
CA LYS A 7 -37.73 42.01 3.42
C LYS A 7 -37.07 41.02 4.39
N ILE A 8 -36.50 39.93 3.88
CA ILE A 8 -35.57 39.08 4.63
C ILE A 8 -34.18 39.69 4.48
N ARG A 9 -33.61 40.18 5.59
CA ARG A 9 -32.21 40.61 5.66
C ARG A 9 -31.35 39.37 5.88
N TYR A 10 -30.56 38.99 4.87
CA TYR A 10 -29.45 38.07 5.06
C TYR A 10 -28.33 38.80 5.80
N GLY A 11 -28.12 38.41 7.06
CA GLY A 11 -26.91 38.76 7.80
C GLY A 11 -25.75 37.94 7.26
N LEU A 12 -24.76 38.61 6.69
CA LEU A 12 -23.50 38.03 6.29
C LEU A 12 -22.70 37.74 7.57
N LEU A 13 -22.73 36.50 8.05
CA LEU A 13 -21.87 36.05 9.14
C LEU A 13 -20.49 35.73 8.54
N VAL A 14 -19.55 36.67 8.65
CA VAL A 14 -18.15 36.43 8.32
C VAL A 14 -17.54 35.64 9.47
N ILE A 15 -17.52 34.32 9.37
CA ILE A 15 -16.74 33.48 10.27
C ILE A 15 -15.29 33.61 9.84
N GLY A 16 -14.52 34.40 10.58
CA GLY A 16 -13.07 34.48 10.44
C GLY A 16 -12.45 33.16 10.89
N PHE A 17 -12.23 32.23 9.95
CA PHE A 17 -11.34 31.11 10.17
C PHE A 17 -9.90 31.63 10.14
N THR A 18 -9.26 31.66 11.30
CA THR A 18 -7.84 31.94 11.43
C THR A 18 -7.06 30.78 10.80
N LEU A 19 -6.33 31.08 9.72
CA LEU A 19 -5.46 30.17 8.96
C LEU A 19 -4.26 29.58 9.74
N SER A 20 -4.26 29.67 11.07
CA SER A 20 -3.10 29.33 11.90
C SER A 20 -3.18 27.94 12.54
N SER A 21 -4.30 27.22 12.42
CA SER A 21 -4.50 25.88 13.02
C SER A 21 -4.40 24.71 12.03
N THR A 22 -4.31 24.95 10.73
CA THR A 22 -4.19 23.88 9.72
C THR A 22 -2.78 23.32 9.57
N LEU A 23 -1.76 24.02 10.08
CA LEU A 23 -0.37 23.56 10.01
C LEU A 23 0.02 22.55 11.09
N SER A 24 -0.84 22.31 12.09
CA SER A 24 -0.65 21.27 13.12
C SER A 24 -1.41 19.96 12.81
N LEU A 25 -2.18 19.91 11.71
CA LEU A 25 -3.03 18.77 11.34
C LEU A 25 -2.37 17.79 10.36
N PHE A 26 -1.06 17.90 10.17
CA PHE A 26 -0.23 16.89 9.52
C PHE A 26 0.60 16.12 10.55
N ALA A 27 0.07 15.97 11.78
CA ALA A 27 0.41 14.80 12.56
C ALA A 27 0.23 13.58 11.65
N SER A 28 1.24 12.70 11.57
CA SER A 28 1.19 11.51 10.71
C SER A 28 -0.15 10.83 10.92
N ALA A 29 -0.96 10.66 9.87
CA ALA A 29 -2.27 10.02 9.97
C ALA A 29 -2.18 8.55 10.43
N GLU A 30 -0.96 8.03 10.53
CA GLU A 30 -0.60 6.74 11.10
C GLU A 30 -1.14 6.57 12.52
N LEU A 31 -1.64 5.37 12.79
CA LEU A 31 -2.00 4.99 14.14
C LEU A 31 -0.74 4.82 15.00
N THR A 32 -0.84 5.29 16.23
CA THR A 32 0.13 5.01 17.29
C THR A 32 0.07 3.54 17.71
N GLN A 33 1.11 3.07 18.40
CA GLN A 33 1.12 1.70 18.93
C GLN A 33 -0.01 1.47 19.94
N ASP A 34 -0.30 2.47 20.79
CA ASP A 34 -1.38 2.38 21.79
C ASP A 34 -2.77 2.25 21.13
N GLU A 35 -3.00 2.96 20.02
CA GLU A 35 -4.22 2.82 19.22
C GLU A 35 -4.32 1.42 18.58
N ILE A 36 -3.23 0.92 17.99
CA ILE A 36 -3.16 -0.44 17.42
C ILE A 36 -3.37 -1.52 18.50
N ASP A 37 -2.86 -1.29 19.71
CA ASP A 37 -3.03 -2.21 20.84
C ASP A 37 -4.47 -2.22 21.38
N GLY A 38 -5.22 -1.15 21.16
CA GLY A 38 -6.64 -1.02 21.50
C GLY A 38 -7.62 -1.56 20.44
N MET A 39 -7.13 -1.96 19.26
CA MET A 39 -7.96 -2.44 18.14
C MET A 39 -7.79 -3.95 17.91
N ASP A 40 -8.86 -4.57 17.42
CA ASP A 40 -8.82 -5.90 16.81
C ASP A 40 -9.07 -5.74 15.30
N PHE A 41 -8.13 -6.22 14.49
CA PHE A 41 -8.20 -6.06 13.03
C PHE A 41 -8.67 -7.33 12.34
N GLN A 42 -9.48 -7.15 11.31
CA GLN A 42 -9.82 -8.17 10.33
C GLN A 42 -9.22 -7.80 8.96
N MET A 43 -8.65 -8.78 8.26
CA MET A 43 -8.20 -8.60 6.89
C MET A 43 -9.40 -8.70 5.93
N HIS A 44 -9.54 -7.73 5.04
CA HIS A 44 -10.63 -7.65 4.06
C HIS A 44 -10.16 -7.74 2.61
N GLY A 45 -8.86 -7.67 2.36
CA GLY A 45 -8.32 -7.73 1.00
C GLY A 45 -6.97 -7.07 0.87
N VAL A 46 -6.67 -6.59 -0.33
CA VAL A 46 -5.43 -5.90 -0.67
C VAL A 46 -5.71 -4.55 -1.34
N ALA A 47 -4.84 -3.59 -1.07
CA ALA A 47 -4.75 -2.32 -1.78
C ALA A 47 -3.57 -2.38 -2.76
N LEU A 48 -3.78 -1.93 -4.00
CA LEU A 48 -2.79 -1.91 -5.07
C LEU A 48 -2.50 -0.47 -5.44
N PHE A 49 -1.21 -0.11 -5.53
CA PHE A 49 -0.82 1.26 -5.83
C PHE A 49 0.08 1.37 -7.04
N SER A 50 -0.21 2.37 -7.87
CA SER A 50 0.59 2.75 -9.03
C SER A 50 1.34 4.04 -8.74
N GLY A 51 2.47 3.93 -8.05
CA GLY A 51 3.29 5.08 -7.68
C GLY A 51 3.91 5.77 -8.88
N THR A 52 4.30 7.02 -8.69
CA THR A 52 4.74 7.93 -9.76
C THR A 52 6.20 8.33 -9.67
N ASP A 53 6.83 8.04 -8.53
CA ASP A 53 8.24 8.29 -8.32
C ASP A 53 9.11 7.34 -9.18
N PRO A 54 10.40 7.66 -9.38
CA PRO A 54 11.29 6.86 -10.23
C PRO A 54 11.43 5.39 -9.79
N PHE A 55 11.36 5.12 -8.49
CA PHE A 55 11.45 3.76 -7.95
C PHE A 55 10.19 2.97 -8.33
N SER A 56 9.01 3.54 -8.13
CA SER A 56 7.74 2.97 -8.58
C SER A 56 7.70 2.70 -10.09
N VAL A 57 8.25 3.61 -10.90
CA VAL A 57 8.36 3.42 -12.36
C VAL A 57 9.28 2.24 -12.69
N GLY A 58 10.41 2.11 -11.98
CA GLY A 58 11.33 0.99 -12.11
C GLY A 58 10.66 -0.36 -11.83
N ILE A 59 9.93 -0.47 -10.71
CA ILE A 59 9.19 -1.69 -10.34
C ILE A 59 8.21 -2.07 -11.46
N LYS A 60 7.36 -1.13 -11.89
CA LYS A 60 6.36 -1.37 -12.93
C LYS A 60 6.95 -1.89 -14.24
N ILE A 61 8.12 -1.35 -14.63
CA ILE A 61 8.83 -1.81 -15.83
C ILE A 61 9.37 -3.21 -15.63
N ALA A 62 9.97 -3.50 -14.47
CA ALA A 62 10.61 -4.78 -14.19
C ALA A 62 9.61 -5.92 -14.00
N THR A 63 8.44 -5.63 -13.40
CA THR A 63 7.36 -6.61 -13.15
C THR A 63 6.34 -6.66 -14.28
N GLU A 64 6.51 -5.86 -15.34
CA GLU A 64 5.55 -5.69 -16.43
C GLU A 64 4.12 -5.44 -15.93
N SER A 65 3.99 -4.64 -14.87
CA SER A 65 2.72 -4.36 -14.22
C SER A 65 2.47 -2.87 -14.11
N ARG A 66 1.19 -2.53 -13.93
CA ARG A 66 0.75 -1.17 -13.62
C ARG A 66 0.88 -0.85 -12.12
N TYR A 67 1.17 -1.83 -11.28
CA TYR A 67 1.34 -1.64 -9.84
C TYR A 67 2.80 -1.74 -9.40
N SER A 68 3.19 -0.85 -8.49
CA SER A 68 4.51 -0.82 -7.87
C SER A 68 4.48 -1.13 -6.38
N HIS A 69 3.29 -1.21 -5.78
CA HIS A 69 3.12 -1.38 -4.35
C HIS A 69 1.83 -2.15 -4.05
N VAL A 70 1.84 -2.82 -2.90
CA VAL A 70 0.67 -3.52 -2.35
C VAL A 70 0.62 -3.32 -0.84
N GLY A 71 -0.58 -3.14 -0.30
CA GLY A 71 -0.85 -3.10 1.13
C GLY A 71 -2.02 -4.01 1.49
N ILE A 72 -2.22 -4.24 2.77
CA ILE A 72 -3.31 -5.06 3.31
C ILE A 72 -4.47 -4.13 3.68
N LEU A 73 -5.67 -4.42 3.17
CA LEU A 73 -6.89 -3.74 3.62
C LEU A 73 -7.38 -4.37 4.91
N LEU A 74 -7.54 -3.53 5.92
CA LEU A 74 -7.97 -3.90 7.25
C LEU A 74 -9.26 -3.16 7.63
N HIS A 75 -10.02 -3.78 8.51
CA HIS A 75 -11.18 -3.19 9.16
C HIS A 75 -11.13 -3.47 10.67
N ASP A 76 -11.60 -2.54 11.49
CA ASP A 76 -11.77 -2.76 12.94
C ASP A 76 -12.92 -3.75 13.15
N ALA A 77 -12.59 -4.94 13.66
CA ALA A 77 -13.52 -6.04 13.86
C ALA A 77 -14.66 -5.72 14.84
N SER A 78 -14.52 -4.66 15.65
CA SER A 78 -15.56 -4.20 16.57
C SER A 78 -16.56 -3.23 15.93
N ALA A 79 -16.23 -2.67 14.77
CA ALA A 79 -17.05 -1.68 14.07
C ALA A 79 -17.99 -2.33 13.02
N ASP A 80 -18.95 -1.55 12.53
CA ASP A 80 -19.74 -1.96 11.37
C ASP A 80 -18.89 -1.85 10.10
N VAL A 81 -18.95 -2.84 9.21
CA VAL A 81 -18.18 -2.86 7.95
C VAL A 81 -18.55 -1.68 7.03
N SER A 82 -19.75 -1.12 7.17
CA SER A 82 -20.20 0.07 6.44
C SER A 82 -19.62 1.37 6.99
N ASP A 83 -18.99 1.37 8.18
CA ASP A 83 -18.27 2.52 8.70
C ASP A 83 -16.91 2.66 8.03
N LEU A 84 -16.84 3.51 7.01
CA LEU A 84 -15.63 3.79 6.25
C LEU A 84 -14.50 4.42 7.10
N SER A 85 -14.81 4.98 8.27
CA SER A 85 -13.79 5.52 9.18
C SER A 85 -13.01 4.44 9.92
N SER A 86 -13.55 3.21 9.97
CA SER A 86 -12.94 2.03 10.58
C SER A 86 -12.12 1.19 9.61
N TRP A 87 -11.84 1.72 8.41
CA TRP A 87 -10.99 1.06 7.41
C TRP A 87 -9.58 1.60 7.45
N TYR A 88 -8.62 0.69 7.34
CA TYR A 88 -7.19 0.98 7.42
C TYR A 88 -6.42 0.25 6.31
N CYS A 89 -5.22 0.74 6.03
CA CYS A 89 -4.24 0.06 5.20
C CYS A 89 -3.00 -0.21 6.03
N PHE A 90 -2.57 -1.47 6.07
CA PHE A 90 -1.29 -1.86 6.64
C PHE A 90 -0.30 -2.15 5.52
N GLU A 91 0.76 -1.36 5.44
CA GLU A 91 1.72 -1.41 4.33
C GLU A 91 3.14 -1.20 4.84
N SER A 92 4.12 -1.81 4.15
CA SER A 92 5.54 -1.52 4.31
C SER A 92 5.92 -0.49 3.27
N THR A 93 6.23 0.75 3.65
CA THR A 93 6.36 1.85 2.70
C THR A 93 7.52 2.79 3.02
N GLY A 94 8.05 3.37 1.95
CA GLY A 94 9.16 4.31 1.98
C GLY A 94 9.14 5.15 0.72
N SER A 95 8.70 6.39 0.81
CA SER A 95 8.84 7.34 -0.28
C SER A 95 10.22 7.99 -0.25
N ALA A 96 10.76 8.32 -1.42
CA ALA A 96 12.00 9.11 -1.50
C ALA A 96 11.88 10.46 -0.75
N GLY A 97 10.67 11.03 -0.67
CA GLY A 97 10.40 12.26 0.08
C GLY A 97 10.50 12.09 1.59
N GLU A 98 10.05 10.96 2.14
CA GLU A 98 10.20 10.62 3.56
C GLU A 98 11.66 10.41 3.94
N VAL A 99 12.40 9.69 3.09
CA VAL A 99 13.86 9.49 3.27
C VAL A 99 14.60 10.83 3.29
N LEU A 100 14.24 11.76 2.40
CA LEU A 100 14.82 13.12 2.37
C LEU A 100 14.42 13.98 3.57
N SER A 101 13.38 13.59 4.31
CA SER A 101 12.87 14.28 5.51
C SER A 101 13.29 13.58 6.80
N ASP A 102 14.29 12.70 6.75
CA ASP A 102 14.78 11.86 7.86
C ASP A 102 13.72 10.95 8.49
N VAL A 103 12.61 10.69 7.80
CA VAL A 103 11.63 9.68 8.20
C VAL A 103 12.05 8.37 7.56
N LEU A 104 12.56 7.45 8.38
CA LEU A 104 12.97 6.14 7.90
C LEU A 104 11.73 5.36 7.42
N PRO A 105 11.77 4.82 6.19
CA PRO A 105 10.78 3.88 5.69
C PRO A 105 10.49 2.75 6.68
N HIS A 106 9.21 2.49 6.92
CA HIS A 106 8.76 1.46 7.86
C HIS A 106 7.35 0.98 7.54
N THR A 107 6.97 -0.13 8.18
CA THR A 107 5.61 -0.64 8.17
C THR A 107 4.69 0.20 9.05
N ARG A 108 3.50 0.54 8.58
CA ARG A 108 2.56 1.40 9.32
C ARG A 108 1.11 1.04 9.02
N VAL A 109 0.24 1.30 9.99
CA VAL A 109 -1.21 1.25 9.83
C VAL A 109 -1.73 2.68 9.68
N THR A 110 -2.40 2.95 8.56
CA THR A 110 -2.90 4.29 8.23
C THR A 110 -4.38 4.20 7.85
N PRO A 111 -5.25 5.15 8.26
CA PRO A 111 -6.64 5.20 7.82
C PRO A 111 -6.74 5.14 6.30
N TRP A 112 -7.60 4.25 5.79
CA TRP A 112 -7.74 3.99 4.37
C TRP A 112 -8.15 5.24 3.60
N ALA A 113 -9.04 6.06 4.17
CA ALA A 113 -9.44 7.34 3.59
C ALA A 113 -8.25 8.29 3.39
N HIS A 114 -7.27 8.28 4.29
CA HIS A 114 -6.07 9.08 4.14
C HIS A 114 -5.19 8.53 3.00
N VAL A 115 -4.86 7.23 3.05
CA VAL A 115 -3.98 6.60 2.04
C VAL A 115 -4.56 6.75 0.64
N SER A 116 -5.82 6.36 0.43
CA SER A 116 -6.47 6.36 -0.88
C SER A 116 -6.58 7.76 -1.51
N THR A 117 -6.79 8.80 -0.69
CA THR A 117 -6.94 10.18 -1.19
C THR A 117 -5.60 10.86 -1.43
N GLN A 118 -4.64 10.69 -0.51
CA GLN A 118 -3.38 11.42 -0.53
C GLN A 118 -2.29 10.74 -1.37
N TYR A 119 -2.43 9.45 -1.71
CA TYR A 119 -1.41 8.75 -2.49
C TYR A 119 -1.13 9.45 -3.83
N PRO A 120 0.11 9.80 -4.20
CA PRO A 120 0.41 10.64 -5.37
C PRO A 120 0.16 9.96 -6.73
N GLY A 121 -0.24 8.68 -6.74
CA GLY A 121 -0.51 7.87 -7.92
C GLY A 121 -1.91 7.25 -7.97
N GLY A 122 -2.02 6.13 -8.68
CA GLY A 122 -3.28 5.39 -8.83
C GLY A 122 -3.48 4.43 -7.67
N VAL A 123 -4.73 4.21 -7.27
CA VAL A 123 -5.09 3.31 -6.19
C VAL A 123 -6.23 2.41 -6.66
N ALA A 124 -6.08 1.12 -6.43
CA ALA A 124 -7.13 0.13 -6.60
C ALA A 124 -7.20 -0.77 -5.36
N SER A 125 -8.30 -1.48 -5.20
CA SER A 125 -8.50 -2.46 -4.15
C SER A 125 -9.04 -3.77 -4.73
N ARG A 126 -8.74 -4.87 -4.05
CA ARG A 126 -9.36 -6.17 -4.31
C ARG A 126 -9.77 -6.76 -2.98
N LEU A 127 -11.06 -7.05 -2.81
CA LEU A 127 -11.56 -7.65 -1.59
C LEU A 127 -11.29 -9.15 -1.58
N LEU A 128 -10.96 -9.69 -0.42
CA LEU A 128 -10.84 -11.13 -0.22
C LEU A 128 -12.24 -11.75 -0.21
N SER A 129 -12.46 -12.69 -1.13
CA SER A 129 -13.65 -13.53 -1.17
C SER A 129 -13.36 -14.84 -0.44
N THR A 130 -14.13 -15.13 0.60
CA THR A 130 -14.05 -16.36 1.39
C THR A 130 -15.34 -16.60 2.15
N GLU A 131 -15.68 -17.87 2.34
CA GLU A 131 -16.76 -18.29 3.26
C GLU A 131 -16.26 -18.47 4.70
N THR A 132 -14.93 -18.45 4.90
CA THR A 132 -14.29 -18.68 6.20
C THR A 132 -14.00 -17.36 6.90
N LYS A 133 -14.50 -17.19 8.12
CA LYS A 133 -14.09 -16.06 8.97
C LYS A 133 -12.61 -16.20 9.31
N LEU A 134 -11.82 -15.18 8.96
CA LEU A 134 -10.40 -15.12 9.31
C LEU A 134 -10.23 -14.90 10.83
N ASP A 135 -9.13 -15.42 11.37
CA ASP A 135 -8.76 -15.21 12.78
C ASP A 135 -8.24 -13.78 13.00
N GLU A 136 -9.13 -12.91 13.48
CA GLU A 136 -8.84 -11.51 13.84
C GLU A 136 -7.69 -11.39 14.85
N LYS A 137 -7.50 -12.37 15.75
CA LYS A 137 -6.39 -12.37 16.72
C LYS A 137 -5.06 -12.65 16.05
N ALA A 138 -5.05 -13.54 15.05
CA ALA A 138 -3.86 -13.81 14.26
C ALA A 138 -3.44 -12.58 13.43
N VAL A 139 -4.42 -11.92 12.79
CA VAL A 139 -4.21 -10.66 12.05
C VAL A 139 -3.64 -9.57 12.98
N THR A 140 -4.31 -9.32 14.10
CA THR A 140 -3.92 -8.29 15.06
C THR A 140 -2.54 -8.56 15.65
N LYS A 141 -2.25 -9.81 16.03
CA LYS A 141 -0.94 -10.21 16.53
C LYS A 141 0.15 -9.99 15.48
N PHE A 142 -0.14 -10.27 14.20
CA PHE A 142 0.79 -10.01 13.12
C PHE A 142 1.08 -8.52 12.95
N ILE A 143 0.04 -7.67 12.93
CA ILE A 143 0.18 -6.22 12.81
C ILE A 143 1.01 -5.67 13.96
N ARG A 144 0.69 -6.01 15.21
CA ARG A 144 1.43 -5.54 16.40
C ARG A 144 2.90 -5.94 16.36
N LYS A 145 3.20 -7.17 15.94
CA LYS A 145 4.58 -7.66 15.81
C LYS A 145 5.35 -6.94 14.71
N ASN A 146 4.67 -6.58 13.63
CA ASN A 146 5.31 -6.06 12.43
C ASN A 146 5.26 -4.54 12.33
N ASN A 147 4.42 -3.84 13.08
CA ASN A 147 4.32 -2.38 13.05
C ASN A 147 5.68 -1.72 13.36
N ARG A 148 5.97 -0.62 12.65
CA ARG A 148 7.25 0.12 12.70
C ARG A 148 8.51 -0.70 12.41
N LYS A 149 8.41 -1.89 11.81
CA LYS A 149 9.58 -2.56 11.25
C LYS A 149 10.17 -1.74 10.12
N ALA A 150 11.49 -1.75 10.00
CA ALA A 150 12.19 -1.08 8.92
C ALA A 150 11.77 -1.66 7.56
N TYR A 151 11.67 -0.78 6.56
CA TYR A 151 11.40 -1.17 5.18
C TYR A 151 12.67 -1.71 4.52
N GLU A 152 12.53 -2.75 3.70
CA GLU A 152 13.64 -3.29 2.89
C GLU A 152 13.92 -2.40 1.68
N ASN A 153 15.15 -1.91 1.56
CA ASN A 153 15.60 -1.07 0.45
C ASN A 153 16.50 -1.83 -0.53
N ASP A 154 16.78 -3.11 -0.31
CA ASP A 154 17.65 -3.90 -1.18
C ASP A 154 16.96 -4.30 -2.50
N ILE A 155 17.12 -3.47 -3.51
CA ILE A 155 16.69 -3.75 -4.89
C ILE A 155 17.19 -5.12 -5.40
N GLY A 156 18.33 -5.62 -4.91
CA GLY A 156 18.85 -6.94 -5.23
C GLY A 156 17.89 -8.07 -4.84
N GLU A 157 17.28 -8.00 -3.65
CA GLU A 157 16.28 -8.98 -3.22
C GLU A 157 15.02 -8.94 -4.10
N LEU A 158 14.57 -7.76 -4.51
CA LEU A 158 13.45 -7.61 -5.45
C LEU A 158 13.79 -8.21 -6.83
N LEU A 159 15.03 -8.04 -7.29
CA LEU A 159 15.49 -8.63 -8.55
C LEU A 159 15.67 -10.16 -8.45
N ASN A 160 16.00 -10.68 -7.28
CA ASN A 160 16.04 -12.12 -7.03
C ASN A 160 14.62 -12.71 -6.97
N ALA A 161 13.66 -11.99 -6.40
CA ALA A 161 12.25 -12.38 -6.38
C ALA A 161 11.70 -12.57 -7.81
N LEU A 162 12.09 -11.71 -8.76
CA LEU A 162 11.75 -11.86 -10.19
C LEU A 162 12.24 -13.18 -10.83
N LYS A 163 13.14 -13.90 -10.18
CA LYS A 163 13.69 -15.19 -10.63
C LYS A 163 13.37 -16.34 -9.67
N ASP A 164 12.45 -16.12 -8.72
CA ASP A 164 12.17 -17.05 -7.61
C ASP A 164 13.43 -17.48 -6.84
N GLY A 165 14.41 -16.57 -6.76
CA GLY A 165 15.76 -16.87 -6.30
C GLY A 165 15.98 -16.70 -4.79
N ASN A 166 14.98 -16.25 -4.03
CA ASN A 166 15.12 -16.13 -2.59
C ASN A 166 14.77 -17.46 -1.92
N ASP A 167 15.74 -18.02 -1.18
CA ASP A 167 15.56 -19.30 -0.47
C ASP A 167 15.02 -19.11 0.96
N LYS A 168 15.18 -17.90 1.54
CA LYS A 168 14.78 -17.58 2.91
C LYS A 168 14.25 -16.14 3.00
N PRO A 169 13.22 -15.88 3.81
CA PRO A 169 12.77 -14.54 4.11
C PRO A 169 13.80 -13.80 4.97
N ASN A 170 14.00 -12.50 4.69
CA ASN A 170 14.74 -11.61 5.57
C ASN A 170 13.82 -11.22 6.74
N THR A 171 14.36 -11.18 7.96
CA THR A 171 13.56 -10.90 9.16
C THR A 171 13.74 -9.48 9.69
N GLU A 172 14.75 -8.75 9.22
CA GLU A 172 15.13 -7.42 9.73
C GLU A 172 14.36 -6.29 9.03
N THR A 173 13.95 -6.54 7.80
CA THR A 173 13.38 -5.59 6.85
C THR A 173 12.33 -6.31 6.02
N VAL A 174 11.29 -5.61 5.55
CA VAL A 174 10.18 -6.25 4.84
C VAL A 174 9.76 -5.43 3.63
N PHE A 175 9.62 -6.05 2.47
CA PHE A 175 8.97 -5.44 1.30
C PHE A 175 7.45 -5.37 1.44
N CYS A 176 6.82 -4.50 0.65
CA CYS A 176 5.36 -4.37 0.62
C CYS A 176 4.62 -5.67 0.25
N SER A 177 5.08 -6.36 -0.80
CA SER A 177 4.53 -7.64 -1.25
C SER A 177 4.88 -8.79 -0.31
N GLU A 178 6.08 -8.78 0.27
CA GLU A 178 6.50 -9.75 1.27
C GLU A 178 5.63 -9.68 2.53
N LEU A 179 5.39 -8.47 3.07
CA LEU A 179 4.54 -8.26 4.24
C LEU A 179 3.12 -8.81 4.00
N THR A 180 2.59 -8.52 2.81
CA THR A 180 1.26 -8.96 2.39
C THR A 180 1.20 -10.48 2.24
N ALA A 181 2.18 -11.08 1.53
CA ALA A 181 2.28 -12.51 1.35
C ALA A 181 2.46 -13.26 2.68
N GLU A 182 3.31 -12.77 3.58
CA GLU A 182 3.56 -13.40 4.87
C GLU A 182 2.28 -13.47 5.72
N LEU A 183 1.48 -12.39 5.76
CA LEU A 183 0.19 -12.42 6.45
C LEU A 183 -0.75 -13.44 5.81
N MET A 184 -0.89 -13.43 4.48
CA MET A 184 -1.77 -14.36 3.76
C MET A 184 -1.36 -15.82 3.98
N GLN A 185 -0.06 -16.12 4.02
CA GLN A 185 0.46 -17.46 4.33
C GLN A 185 0.15 -17.88 5.76
N ARG A 186 0.34 -16.98 6.73
CA ARG A 186 0.05 -17.26 8.15
C ARG A 186 -1.43 -17.53 8.40
N LEU A 187 -2.31 -16.89 7.61
CA LEU A 187 -3.76 -17.11 7.65
C LEU A 187 -4.21 -18.32 6.84
N GLY A 188 -3.30 -19.01 6.14
CA GLY A 188 -3.65 -20.15 5.29
C GLY A 188 -4.46 -19.75 4.05
N ILE A 189 -4.31 -18.51 3.57
CA ILE A 189 -4.98 -18.01 2.37
C ILE A 189 -4.21 -18.44 1.10
N ILE A 190 -2.87 -18.41 1.15
CA ILE A 190 -1.99 -18.86 0.06
C ILE A 190 -0.97 -19.87 0.57
N ASP A 191 -0.46 -20.72 -0.33
CA ASP A 191 0.53 -21.75 0.00
C ASP A 191 1.84 -21.12 0.55
N SER A 192 2.32 -21.66 1.66
CA SER A 192 3.56 -21.24 2.32
C SER A 192 4.82 -21.89 1.75
N LYS A 193 4.71 -22.73 0.70
CA LYS A 193 5.87 -23.33 0.01
C LYS A 193 6.71 -22.32 -0.77
N ILE A 194 6.09 -21.24 -1.25
CA ILE A 194 6.80 -20.13 -1.91
C ILE A 194 7.22 -19.14 -0.82
N PRO A 195 8.51 -18.81 -0.66
CA PRO A 195 8.93 -17.78 0.29
C PRO A 195 8.19 -16.45 0.09
N SER A 196 7.80 -15.78 1.17
CA SER A 196 7.04 -14.52 1.11
C SER A 196 7.76 -13.42 0.33
N ASN A 197 9.10 -13.40 0.37
CA ASN A 197 9.94 -12.45 -0.37
C ASN A 197 10.14 -12.81 -1.85
N ASN A 198 9.52 -13.87 -2.37
CA ASN A 198 9.43 -14.10 -3.81
C ASN A 198 8.18 -13.48 -4.44
N TYR A 199 7.24 -12.98 -3.63
CA TYR A 199 6.04 -12.35 -4.17
C TYR A 199 6.28 -10.92 -4.62
N LEU A 200 5.67 -10.55 -5.75
CA LEU A 200 5.74 -9.22 -6.34
C LEU A 200 4.40 -8.49 -6.23
N PRO A 201 4.38 -7.14 -6.18
CA PRO A 201 3.12 -6.38 -6.16
C PRO A 201 2.18 -6.72 -7.32
N SER A 202 2.74 -7.09 -8.47
CA SER A 202 1.99 -7.48 -9.67
C SER A 202 1.13 -8.72 -9.45
N GLU A 203 1.57 -9.67 -8.64
CA GLU A 203 0.88 -10.96 -8.45
C GLU A 203 -0.42 -10.82 -7.66
N PHE A 204 -0.59 -9.70 -6.95
CA PHE A 204 -1.84 -9.36 -6.26
C PHE A 204 -2.86 -8.67 -7.17
N SER A 205 -2.49 -8.34 -8.42
CA SER A 205 -3.37 -7.69 -9.39
C SER A 205 -4.05 -8.68 -10.34
N VAL A 206 -5.22 -8.32 -10.87
CA VAL A 206 -5.96 -9.17 -11.85
C VAL A 206 -5.13 -9.47 -13.09
N ASP A 207 -4.29 -8.54 -13.55
CA ASP A 207 -3.52 -8.67 -14.80
C ASP A 207 -2.45 -9.77 -14.75
N LYS A 208 -1.96 -10.11 -13.54
CA LYS A 208 -0.83 -11.02 -13.31
C LYS A 208 -1.09 -11.93 -12.11
N GLU A 209 -2.36 -12.18 -11.77
CA GLU A 209 -2.71 -12.96 -10.59
C GLU A 209 -2.16 -14.38 -10.70
N ASN A 210 -1.20 -14.69 -9.84
CA ASN A 210 -0.53 -15.98 -9.77
C ASN A 210 -0.38 -16.44 -8.31
N LEU A 211 -1.31 -16.02 -7.45
CA LEU A 211 -1.31 -16.40 -6.05
C LEU A 211 -1.78 -17.87 -5.91
N PRO A 212 -1.02 -18.73 -5.21
CA PRO A 212 -1.40 -20.11 -4.99
C PRO A 212 -2.44 -20.20 -3.86
N PHE A 213 -3.67 -19.73 -4.12
CA PHE A 213 -4.74 -19.75 -3.13
C PHE A 213 -5.01 -21.17 -2.64
N LEU A 214 -5.13 -21.31 -1.33
CA LEU A 214 -5.64 -22.53 -0.71
C LEU A 214 -7.17 -22.51 -0.81
N GLY A 215 -7.79 -23.70 -0.82
CA GLY A 215 -9.21 -23.85 -1.17
C GLY A 215 -10.14 -22.93 -0.36
N GLY A 216 -11.07 -22.27 -1.06
CA GLY A 216 -12.07 -21.39 -0.46
C GLY A 216 -11.67 -19.90 -0.36
N TYR A 217 -10.51 -19.52 -0.89
CA TYR A 217 -10.06 -18.13 -0.97
C TYR A 217 -9.86 -17.67 -2.41
N SER A 218 -10.12 -16.40 -2.65
CA SER A 218 -9.76 -15.69 -3.89
C SER A 218 -9.74 -14.18 -3.62
N LEU A 219 -9.08 -13.40 -4.47
CA LEU A 219 -9.28 -11.96 -4.52
C LEU A 219 -10.34 -11.64 -5.58
N GLY A 220 -11.27 -10.76 -5.24
CA GLY A 220 -12.32 -10.31 -6.14
C GLY A 220 -11.81 -9.44 -7.29
N ASP A 221 -12.76 -8.82 -7.98
CA ASP A 221 -12.45 -7.86 -9.03
C ASP A 221 -11.64 -6.68 -8.49
N GLU A 222 -10.92 -6.04 -9.41
CA GLU A 222 -10.18 -4.83 -9.12
C GLU A 222 -11.08 -3.60 -9.16
N GLU A 223 -11.29 -2.99 -8.00
CA GLU A 223 -12.04 -1.76 -7.84
C GLU A 223 -11.09 -0.56 -7.88
N VAL A 224 -11.25 0.31 -8.90
CA VAL A 224 -10.46 1.53 -9.01
C VAL A 224 -10.97 2.56 -8.01
N VAL A 225 -10.15 2.85 -6.99
CA VAL A 225 -10.46 3.84 -5.94
C VAL A 225 -10.00 5.23 -6.37
N LYS A 226 -8.86 5.31 -7.06
CA LYS A 226 -8.31 6.55 -7.60
C LYS A 226 -7.68 6.29 -8.96
N GLU A 227 -8.27 6.84 -10.01
CA GLU A 227 -7.64 6.84 -11.33
C GLU A 227 -6.37 7.69 -11.29
N TYR A 228 -5.28 7.14 -11.83
CA TYR A 228 -4.12 7.92 -12.21
C TYR A 228 -3.82 7.74 -13.69
N ARG A 229 -4.20 8.74 -14.46
CA ARG A 229 -3.81 8.82 -15.87
C ARG A 229 -2.43 9.44 -15.93
N LEU A 230 -1.41 8.59 -16.11
CA LEU A 230 -0.13 9.05 -16.63
C LEU A 230 -0.43 9.87 -17.90
N LYS A 231 -0.17 11.19 -17.87
CA LYS A 231 -0.21 12.00 -19.09
C LYS A 231 0.72 11.29 -20.08
N ARG A 232 0.15 10.81 -21.20
CA ARG A 232 0.79 9.92 -22.19
C ARG A 232 2.30 10.11 -22.18
N ILE A 233 3.00 9.03 -21.82
CA ILE A 233 4.44 8.94 -21.95
C ILE A 233 4.79 9.34 -23.39
N THR A 234 5.38 10.53 -23.54
CA THR A 234 6.02 10.95 -24.78
C THR A 234 7.25 10.07 -25.00
N ARG A 235 7.94 10.20 -26.16
CA ARG A 235 9.17 9.44 -26.50
C ARG A 235 10.21 9.33 -25.36
N PHE A 236 10.16 10.23 -24.37
CA PHE A 236 10.97 10.22 -23.16
C PHE A 236 10.80 8.98 -22.26
N GLY A 237 9.60 8.41 -22.09
CA GLY A 237 9.46 7.21 -21.24
C GLY A 237 9.87 5.91 -21.93
N LEU A 238 9.86 5.84 -23.27
CA LEU A 238 10.55 4.77 -24.01
C LEU A 238 12.08 4.87 -23.80
N TRP A 239 12.61 6.11 -23.81
CA TRP A 239 14.02 6.36 -23.55
C TRP A 239 14.42 6.02 -22.09
N LEU A 240 13.58 6.37 -21.09
CA LEU A 240 13.76 5.95 -19.70
C LEU A 240 13.70 4.43 -19.54
N ARG A 241 12.78 3.73 -20.21
CA ARG A 241 12.70 2.26 -20.19
C ARG A 241 14.03 1.64 -20.66
N HIS A 242 14.66 2.19 -21.70
CA HIS A 242 15.94 1.69 -22.17
C HIS A 242 17.10 2.03 -21.21
N ASN A 243 17.15 3.24 -20.64
CA ASN A 243 18.27 3.69 -19.81
C ASN A 243 18.20 3.25 -18.34
N ILE A 244 17.00 3.13 -17.76
CA ILE A 244 16.80 2.66 -16.39
C ILE A 244 17.04 1.15 -16.31
N VAL A 245 16.54 0.38 -17.28
CA VAL A 245 16.83 -1.05 -17.38
C VAL A 245 18.33 -1.27 -17.48
N GLU A 246 19.02 -0.61 -18.41
CA GLU A 246 20.49 -0.66 -18.53
C GLU A 246 21.21 -0.31 -17.21
N LYS A 247 20.80 0.76 -16.51
CA LYS A 247 21.44 1.18 -15.26
C LYS A 247 21.17 0.24 -14.09
N LEU A 248 19.92 -0.20 -13.89
CA LEU A 248 19.56 -1.18 -12.86
C LEU A 248 20.33 -2.48 -13.08
N PHE A 249 20.40 -2.99 -14.33
CA PHE A 249 21.18 -4.18 -14.66
C PHE A 249 22.71 -3.96 -14.61
N SER A 250 23.20 -2.74 -14.82
CA SER A 250 24.64 -2.41 -14.71
C SER A 250 25.12 -2.32 -13.26
N CYS A 251 24.24 -1.91 -12.33
CA CYS A 251 24.54 -1.87 -10.90
C CYS A 251 24.69 -3.28 -10.33
N VAL A 252 23.84 -4.20 -10.79
CA VAL A 252 23.90 -5.64 -10.46
C VAL A 252 25.17 -6.31 -10.97
N ARG A 253 25.63 -5.98 -12.18
CA ARG A 253 26.86 -6.52 -12.75
C ARG A 253 28.13 -6.13 -11.98
N ARG A 254 28.08 -5.12 -11.09
CA ARG A 254 29.23 -4.70 -10.27
C ARG A 254 29.28 -5.35 -8.88
N GLN A 255 28.20 -5.98 -8.42
CA GLN A 255 28.14 -6.60 -7.09
C GLN A 255 28.38 -8.12 -7.10
N GLY A 256 28.49 -8.74 -8.27
CA GLY A 256 28.77 -10.17 -8.42
C GLY A 256 30.22 -10.49 -8.80
N HIS A 257 31.19 -10.20 -7.92
CA HIS A 257 32.47 -10.93 -7.83
C HIS A 257 33.24 -10.55 -6.55
N PRO A 258 33.14 -11.35 -5.48
CA PRO A 258 34.30 -11.64 -4.66
C PRO A 258 35.10 -12.78 -5.32
N ALA A 259 36.42 -12.62 -5.36
CA ALA A 259 37.37 -13.69 -5.65
C ALA A 259 37.41 -14.72 -4.51
#